data_AF-A0A124EQ22-F1
#
_entry.id   AF-A0A124EQ22-F1
#
_cell.length_a   1.000
_cell.length_b   1.000
_cell.length_c   1.000
_cell.angle_alpha   90.00
_cell.angle_beta   90.00
_cell.angle_gamma   90.00
#
_symmetry.space_group_name_H-M   'P 1'
#
loop_
_entity.id
_entity.type
_entity.pdbx_description
1 polymer ?
#
loop_
_entity_poly.entity_id
_entity_poly.type
_entity_poly.pdbx_seq_one_letter_code
_entity_poly.pdbx_strand_id
1 'polypeptide(L)'
;MTAPPPYGGPPPPYGYPAPYSYGYPPPRQTNTLAVAALVCAFVFAPLGIVFGHLSLSQIKKTGEEGRGLAIAGLVIGYLVTILAVLVVVVSVVFLAAVGRDLESFDGTVPDVTATPGLAVDDLPTFDPPATLGSNCQYPKTPEPSSKSANPPRSGRVPTDPALVSASMTTSEGNIGLQLDNAKSPCTVNNFASLAQQGFFDDTACHRLTTAAHLGVLQCGDPSATGTGGPGYQFPNEYPTNQYRLSDPALRSPVRYPRGTLAMANAGVGTNGSQFFLVYEDSRLPPTYTVFGTIDQTGLATLDKIAAEGVADGSEDGEPVADVVVESIRLD
;
A
#
# COMPACT_ATOMS: atom_id res chain seq x y z
N MET A 1 77.53 -87.60 -56.62
CA MET A 1 76.23 -87.57 -57.31
C MET A 1 75.26 -88.39 -56.47
N THR A 2 74.23 -87.77 -55.90
CA THR A 2 72.83 -88.26 -55.69
C THR A 2 72.10 -87.34 -54.71
N ALA A 3 70.88 -86.94 -55.08
CA ALA A 3 69.91 -86.21 -54.25
C ALA A 3 69.06 -87.20 -53.41
N PRO A 4 67.95 -86.78 -52.77
CA PRO A 4 67.81 -86.10 -51.46
C PRO A 4 67.01 -86.97 -50.45
N PRO A 5 66.71 -86.46 -49.22
CA PRO A 5 65.43 -86.77 -48.58
C PRO A 5 64.66 -85.51 -48.09
N PRO A 6 63.34 -85.66 -47.78
CA PRO A 6 62.38 -84.56 -47.70
C PRO A 6 62.11 -84.01 -46.29
N TYR A 7 61.56 -82.78 -46.28
CA TYR A 7 60.92 -81.99 -45.23
C TYR A 7 60.86 -82.53 -43.79
N GLY A 8 61.55 -81.84 -42.88
CA GLY A 8 61.23 -81.78 -41.45
C GLY A 8 60.35 -80.56 -41.15
N GLY A 9 59.19 -80.78 -40.53
CA GLY A 9 58.26 -79.73 -40.13
C GLY A 9 58.82 -78.78 -39.05
N PRO A 10 58.26 -77.57 -38.93
CA PRO A 10 58.71 -76.59 -37.94
C PRO A 10 58.41 -77.04 -36.49
N PRO A 11 59.30 -76.72 -35.53
CA PRO A 11 59.11 -77.04 -34.10
C PRO A 11 57.97 -76.22 -33.47
N PRO A 12 57.25 -76.73 -32.46
CA PRO A 12 56.15 -76.00 -31.83
C PRO A 12 56.68 -74.93 -30.85
N PRO A 13 56.28 -73.65 -30.96
CA PRO A 13 56.59 -72.65 -29.95
C PRO A 13 55.45 -72.47 -28.94
N TYR A 14 55.77 -72.77 -27.68
CA TYR A 14 55.24 -72.28 -26.40
C TYR A 14 53.75 -71.92 -26.28
N GLY A 15 53.01 -72.78 -25.56
CA GLY A 15 51.70 -72.45 -25.03
C GLY A 15 51.76 -71.27 -24.06
N TYR A 16 51.02 -70.21 -24.36
CA TYR A 16 50.77 -69.12 -23.43
C TYR A 16 49.94 -69.62 -22.23
N PRO A 17 50.26 -69.24 -20.99
CA PRO A 17 49.39 -69.51 -19.85
C PRO A 17 48.04 -68.79 -20.04
N ALA A 18 46.94 -69.49 -19.74
CA ALA A 18 45.60 -68.95 -19.83
C ALA A 18 45.45 -67.70 -18.92
N PRO A 19 44.79 -66.62 -19.38
CA PRO A 19 44.52 -65.47 -18.53
C PRO A 19 43.55 -65.87 -17.41
N TYR A 20 43.92 -65.56 -16.16
CA TYR A 20 43.05 -65.70 -15.00
C TYR A 20 41.79 -64.84 -15.21
N SER A 21 40.62 -65.47 -15.36
CA SER A 21 39.34 -64.78 -15.39
C SER A 21 39.00 -64.31 -13.96
N TYR A 22 39.17 -63.02 -13.68
CA TYR A 22 38.55 -62.40 -12.52
C TYR A 22 37.03 -62.38 -12.76
N GLY A 23 36.31 -63.31 -12.14
CA GLY A 23 34.86 -63.25 -12.08
C GLY A 23 34.46 -62.02 -11.27
N TYR A 24 33.79 -61.06 -11.91
CA TYR A 24 33.14 -59.98 -11.19
C TYR A 24 32.04 -60.58 -10.30
N PRO A 25 31.99 -60.26 -8.99
CA PRO A 25 30.85 -60.66 -8.18
C PRO A 25 29.57 -60.03 -8.74
N PRO A 26 28.44 -60.74 -8.71
CA PRO A 26 27.17 -60.20 -9.20
C PRO A 26 26.78 -58.94 -8.42
N PRO A 27 26.21 -57.92 -9.10
CA PRO A 27 25.79 -56.69 -8.43
C PRO A 27 24.70 -57.00 -7.40
N ARG A 28 24.88 -56.50 -6.18
CA ARG A 28 23.88 -56.61 -5.11
C ARG A 28 22.78 -55.59 -5.35
N GLN A 29 21.54 -56.01 -5.21
CA GLN A 29 20.38 -55.13 -5.38
C GLN A 29 20.24 -54.23 -4.15
N THR A 30 19.95 -52.94 -4.38
CA THR A 30 19.70 -51.96 -3.33
C THR A 30 18.27 -52.10 -2.81
N ASN A 31 18.09 -52.12 -1.49
CA ASN A 31 16.78 -52.25 -0.86
C ASN A 31 15.88 -51.06 -1.20
N THR A 32 14.69 -51.31 -1.76
CA THR A 32 13.74 -50.27 -2.18
C THR A 32 13.20 -49.45 -1.02
N LEU A 33 13.09 -50.02 0.18
CA LEU A 33 12.67 -49.29 1.38
C LEU A 33 13.75 -48.32 1.85
N ALA A 34 15.03 -48.59 1.59
CA ALA A 34 16.10 -47.64 1.91
C ALA A 34 16.01 -46.38 1.03
N VAL A 35 15.62 -46.53 -0.24
CA VAL A 35 15.38 -45.41 -1.16
C VAL A 35 14.12 -44.64 -0.75
N ALA A 36 13.04 -45.36 -0.42
CA ALA A 36 11.82 -44.74 0.09
C ALA A 36 12.06 -43.97 1.40
N ALA A 37 12.89 -44.49 2.30
CA ALA A 37 13.25 -43.82 3.55
C ALA A 37 13.90 -42.45 3.30
N LEU A 38 14.80 -42.35 2.33
CA LEU A 38 15.46 -41.08 2.00
C LEU A 38 14.48 -40.07 1.39
N VAL A 39 13.65 -40.49 0.43
CA VAL A 39 12.69 -39.60 -0.23
C VAL A 39 11.62 -39.11 0.76
N CYS A 40 11.08 -40.03 1.58
CA CYS A 40 10.07 -39.68 2.58
C CYS A 40 10.63 -38.79 3.71
N ALA A 41 11.93 -38.84 4.01
CA ALA A 41 12.53 -37.95 5.02
C ALA A 41 12.35 -36.45 4.70
N PHE A 42 12.22 -36.09 3.42
CA PHE A 42 11.99 -34.70 2.98
C PHE A 42 10.53 -34.33 2.78
N VAL A 43 9.69 -35.29 2.36
CA VAL A 43 8.27 -35.03 2.04
C VAL A 43 7.37 -35.21 3.26
N PHE A 44 7.64 -36.24 4.07
CA PHE A 44 6.88 -36.55 5.28
C PHE A 44 7.75 -37.34 6.26
N ALA A 45 8.50 -36.60 7.08
CA ALA A 45 9.56 -37.13 7.93
C ALA A 45 9.16 -38.34 8.82
N PRO A 46 7.94 -38.43 9.39
CA PRO A 46 7.52 -39.62 10.14
C PRO A 46 7.54 -40.92 9.33
N LEU A 47 7.15 -40.88 8.04
CA LEU A 47 7.20 -42.06 7.17
C LEU A 47 8.64 -42.42 6.80
N GLY A 48 9.51 -41.42 6.62
CA GLY A 48 10.95 -41.64 6.39
C GLY A 48 11.61 -42.40 7.55
N ILE A 49 11.22 -42.09 8.80
CA ILE A 49 11.71 -42.78 10.00
C ILE A 49 11.26 -44.26 10.02
N VAL A 50 9.98 -44.52 9.71
CA VAL A 50 9.43 -45.89 9.68
C VAL A 50 10.12 -46.75 8.61
N PHE A 51 10.26 -46.23 7.38
CA PHE A 51 10.93 -46.96 6.31
C PHE A 51 12.43 -47.13 6.56
N GLY A 52 13.08 -46.19 7.23
CA GLY A 52 14.48 -46.30 7.63
C GLY A 52 14.73 -47.47 8.59
N HIS A 53 13.88 -47.65 9.61
CA HIS A 53 14.00 -48.79 10.53
C HIS A 53 13.66 -50.13 9.87
N LEU A 54 12.62 -50.17 9.02
CA LEU A 54 12.23 -51.37 8.28
C LEU A 54 13.31 -51.82 7.29
N SER A 55 13.90 -50.89 6.54
CA SER A 55 14.98 -51.19 5.59
C SER A 55 16.23 -51.69 6.29
N LEU A 56 16.62 -51.14 7.44
CA LEU A 56 17.76 -51.66 8.23
C LEU A 56 17.53 -53.10 8.73
N SER A 57 16.30 -53.43 9.13
CA SER A 57 15.92 -54.79 9.54
C SER A 57 15.94 -55.76 8.35
N GLN A 58 15.45 -55.33 7.17
CA GLN A 58 15.48 -56.13 5.95
C GLN A 58 16.90 -56.34 5.44
N ILE A 59 17.70 -55.29 5.30
CA ILE A 59 19.10 -55.35 4.86
C ILE A 59 19.92 -56.30 5.74
N LYS A 60 19.68 -56.31 7.06
CA LYS A 60 20.34 -57.24 7.99
C LYS A 60 19.96 -58.71 7.74
N LYS A 61 18.75 -58.98 7.25
CA LYS A 61 18.24 -60.34 6.96
C LYS A 61 18.56 -60.81 5.54
N THR A 62 18.52 -59.92 4.56
CA THR A 62 18.62 -60.25 3.12
C THR A 62 20.02 -60.03 2.53
N GLY A 63 20.88 -59.24 3.19
CA GLY A 63 22.22 -58.92 2.70
C GLY A 63 22.26 -57.93 1.53
N GLU A 64 21.14 -57.23 1.28
CA GLU A 64 21.01 -56.19 0.25
C GLU A 64 21.86 -54.94 0.54
N GLU A 65 22.15 -54.14 -0.49
CA GLU A 65 22.84 -52.86 -0.33
C GLU A 65 21.86 -51.73 0.03
N GLY A 66 22.39 -50.58 0.47
CA GLY A 66 21.57 -49.42 0.85
C GLY A 66 21.55 -49.07 2.34
N ARG A 67 22.39 -49.71 3.16
CA ARG A 67 22.49 -49.42 4.60
C ARG A 67 22.82 -47.94 4.88
N GLY A 68 23.73 -47.34 4.10
CA GLY A 68 24.07 -45.92 4.23
C GLY A 68 22.90 -44.99 3.90
N LEU A 69 22.09 -45.36 2.89
CA LEU A 69 20.91 -44.63 2.46
C LEU A 69 19.81 -44.65 3.53
N ALA A 70 19.59 -45.82 4.15
CA ALA A 70 18.66 -45.98 5.27
C ALA A 70 19.07 -45.16 6.50
N ILE A 71 20.38 -45.13 6.83
CA ILE A 71 20.89 -44.31 7.93
C ILE A 71 20.73 -42.81 7.62
N ALA A 72 21.05 -42.38 6.39
CA ALA A 72 20.87 -40.99 5.98
C ALA A 72 19.39 -40.56 6.07
N GLY A 73 18.47 -41.41 5.58
CA GLY A 73 17.03 -41.17 5.70
C GLY A 73 16.54 -41.06 7.15
N LEU A 74 17.05 -41.89 8.06
CA LEU A 74 16.75 -41.80 9.50
C LEU A 74 17.27 -40.50 10.12
N VAL A 75 18.53 -40.14 9.87
CA VAL A 75 19.14 -38.93 10.45
C VAL A 75 18.40 -37.68 9.98
N ILE A 76 18.15 -37.57 8.68
CA ILE A 76 17.40 -36.45 8.10
C ILE A 76 15.97 -36.44 8.65
N GLY A 77 15.30 -37.60 8.70
CA GLY A 77 13.95 -37.72 9.24
C GLY A 77 13.85 -37.22 10.68
N TYR A 78 14.75 -37.66 11.57
CA TYR A 78 14.77 -37.19 12.96
C TYR A 78 15.04 -35.68 13.06
N LEU A 79 16.02 -35.15 12.32
CA LEU A 79 16.33 -33.72 12.33
C LEU A 79 15.14 -32.85 11.88
N VAL A 80 14.47 -33.24 10.79
CA VAL A 80 13.29 -32.53 10.28
C VAL A 80 12.13 -32.62 11.26
N THR A 81 11.88 -33.79 11.87
CA THR A 81 10.83 -33.90 12.90
C THR A 81 11.12 -33.05 14.14
N ILE A 82 12.38 -33.01 14.61
CA ILE A 82 12.77 -32.20 15.76
C ILE A 82 12.58 -30.71 15.46
N LEU A 83 13.00 -30.25 14.28
CA LEU A 83 12.82 -28.87 13.85
C LEU A 83 11.34 -28.50 13.73
N ALA A 84 10.51 -29.37 13.13
CA ALA A 84 9.08 -29.13 13.00
C ALA A 84 8.38 -29.04 14.37
N VAL A 85 8.71 -29.94 15.30
CA VAL A 85 8.20 -29.88 16.68
C VAL A 85 8.64 -28.59 17.37
N LEU A 86 9.90 -28.17 17.21
CA LEU A 86 10.41 -26.93 17.78
C LEU A 86 9.65 -25.70 17.25
N VAL A 87 9.42 -25.62 15.94
CA VAL A 87 8.63 -24.54 15.33
C VAL A 87 7.21 -24.52 15.90
N VAL A 88 6.54 -25.66 15.98
CA VAL A 88 5.18 -25.76 16.55
C VAL A 88 5.17 -25.31 18.02
N VAL A 89 6.13 -25.75 18.82
CA VAL A 89 6.23 -25.33 20.24
C VAL A 89 6.46 -23.83 20.35
N VAL A 90 7.38 -23.25 19.56
CA VAL A 90 7.62 -21.81 19.55
C VAL A 90 6.38 -21.04 19.11
N SER A 91 5.69 -21.48 18.06
CA SER A 91 4.44 -20.86 17.61
C SER A 91 3.34 -20.91 18.67
N VAL A 92 3.17 -22.04 19.36
CA VAL A 92 2.18 -22.19 20.45
C VAL A 92 2.55 -21.30 21.65
N VAL A 93 3.83 -21.23 22.02
CA VAL A 93 4.31 -20.36 23.10
C VAL A 93 4.13 -18.89 22.73
N PHE A 94 4.41 -18.51 21.48
CA PHE A 94 4.20 -17.15 20.98
C PHE A 94 2.70 -16.78 20.97
N LEU A 95 1.83 -17.66 20.46
CA LEU A 95 0.38 -17.48 20.50
C LEU A 95 -0.15 -17.38 21.93
N ALA A 96 0.36 -18.20 22.85
CA ALA A 96 -0.02 -18.13 24.27
C ALA A 96 0.51 -16.87 24.97
N ALA A 97 1.70 -16.38 24.58
CA ALA A 97 2.24 -15.12 25.10
C ALA A 97 1.40 -13.93 24.62
N VAL A 98 1.10 -13.86 23.32
CA VAL A 98 0.22 -12.82 22.74
C VAL A 98 -1.19 -12.91 23.30
N GLY A 99 -1.73 -14.12 23.50
CA GLY A 99 -3.03 -14.33 24.13
C GLY A 99 -3.08 -13.82 25.57
N ARG A 100 -2.03 -14.07 26.36
CA ARG A 100 -1.90 -13.53 27.73
C ARG A 100 -1.74 -12.02 27.75
N ASP A 101 -1.04 -11.43 26.79
CA ASP A 101 -0.92 -9.98 26.65
C ASP A 101 -2.29 -9.34 26.31
N LEU A 102 -3.10 -10.01 25.48
CA LEU A 102 -4.48 -9.59 25.16
C LEU A 102 -5.45 -9.77 26.34
N GLU A 103 -5.29 -10.81 27.16
CA GLU A 103 -6.08 -11.01 28.39
C GLU A 103 -5.65 -10.08 29.54
N SER A 104 -4.44 -9.51 29.48
CA SER A 104 -3.97 -8.51 30.46
C SER A 104 -4.53 -7.11 30.23
N PHE A 105 -5.25 -6.88 29.13
CA PHE A 105 -6.13 -5.73 28.97
C PHE A 105 -7.39 -5.92 29.80
N ASP A 106 -7.23 -5.85 31.12
CA ASP A 106 -8.34 -5.79 32.06
C ASP A 106 -9.06 -4.45 31.85
N GLY A 107 -10.33 -4.52 31.47
CA GLY A 107 -11.21 -3.39 31.13
C GLY A 107 -11.59 -2.50 32.32
N THR A 108 -10.71 -2.33 33.29
CA THR A 108 -10.80 -1.27 34.29
C THR A 108 -9.99 -0.08 33.80
N VAL A 109 -10.67 0.75 33.02
CA VAL A 109 -10.28 2.15 32.82
C VAL A 109 -10.18 2.75 34.23
N PRO A 110 -8.99 3.18 34.72
CA PRO A 110 -8.97 4.07 35.87
C PRO A 110 -9.87 5.25 35.51
N ASP A 111 -10.62 5.78 36.45
CA ASP A 111 -11.40 7.02 36.28
C ASP A 111 -10.42 8.15 35.90
N VAL A 112 -10.05 8.18 34.62
CA VAL A 112 -9.39 9.28 33.96
C VAL A 112 -10.55 10.22 33.75
N THR A 113 -10.74 11.10 34.73
CA THR A 113 -11.34 12.40 34.49
C THR A 113 -10.80 12.86 33.14
N ALA A 114 -11.67 12.96 32.15
CA ALA A 114 -11.28 13.29 30.78
C ALA A 114 -10.30 14.46 30.83
N THR A 115 -9.02 14.17 30.57
CA THR A 115 -8.10 15.22 30.17
C THR A 115 -8.76 15.85 28.95
N PRO A 116 -9.06 17.16 28.96
CA PRO A 116 -9.57 17.84 27.78
C PRO A 116 -8.73 17.39 26.60
N GLY A 117 -9.38 16.91 25.53
CA GLY A 117 -8.72 16.24 24.43
C GLY A 117 -7.45 16.99 24.03
N LEU A 118 -6.36 16.24 23.81
CA LEU A 118 -5.07 16.80 23.38
C LEU A 118 -5.34 17.95 22.41
N ALA A 119 -5.04 19.17 22.87
CA ALA A 119 -5.23 20.37 22.08
C ALA A 119 -4.34 20.20 20.85
N VAL A 120 -4.98 19.97 19.70
CA VAL A 120 -4.29 19.93 18.42
C VAL A 120 -4.03 21.39 18.06
N ASP A 121 -2.78 21.67 17.68
CA ASP A 121 -2.38 23.03 17.28
C ASP A 121 -3.28 23.54 16.15
N ASP A 122 -3.56 24.83 16.15
CA ASP A 122 -4.33 25.48 15.10
C ASP A 122 -3.49 25.60 13.83
N LEU A 123 -4.17 25.89 12.71
CA LEU A 123 -3.48 26.38 11.52
C LEU A 123 -2.51 27.52 11.90
N PRO A 124 -1.29 27.53 11.34
CA PRO A 124 -0.29 28.53 11.69
C PRO A 124 -0.79 29.94 11.33
N THR A 125 -0.26 30.94 12.03
CA THR A 125 -0.46 32.34 11.62
C THR A 125 0.13 32.54 10.22
N PHE A 126 -0.59 33.24 9.36
CA PHE A 126 -0.12 33.54 8.01
C PHE A 126 0.93 34.66 8.04
N ASP A 127 2.14 34.34 7.60
CA ASP A 127 3.20 35.28 7.24
C ASP A 127 3.32 35.31 5.70
N PRO A 128 2.96 36.43 5.03
CA PRO A 128 2.92 36.51 3.58
C PRO A 128 4.34 36.42 2.99
N PRO A 129 4.64 35.42 2.14
CA PRO A 129 5.94 35.35 1.49
C PRO A 129 6.10 36.53 0.52
N ALA A 130 7.33 37.07 0.41
CA ALA A 130 7.63 38.18 -0.50
C ALA A 130 7.29 37.89 -1.99
N THR A 131 7.18 36.60 -2.33
CA THR A 131 6.87 36.10 -3.67
C THR A 131 5.41 35.68 -3.84
N LEU A 132 4.53 36.00 -2.88
CA LEU A 132 3.11 35.63 -2.93
C LEU A 132 2.45 36.08 -4.24
N GLY A 133 1.85 35.14 -4.98
CA GLY A 133 1.22 35.38 -6.28
C GLY A 133 2.19 35.85 -7.38
N SER A 134 3.49 35.95 -7.14
CA SER A 134 4.44 36.54 -8.10
C SER A 134 4.66 35.68 -9.35
N ASN A 135 4.50 34.35 -9.21
CA ASN A 135 4.76 33.39 -10.28
C ASN A 135 3.96 32.08 -10.10
N CYS A 136 2.66 32.13 -10.37
CA CYS A 136 1.82 30.95 -10.39
C CYS A 136 2.06 30.14 -11.67
N GLN A 137 2.24 28.83 -11.52
CA GLN A 137 2.57 27.90 -12.61
C GLN A 137 1.73 26.64 -12.48
N TYR A 138 1.30 26.11 -13.63
CA TYR A 138 0.38 24.97 -13.73
C TYR A 138 0.93 23.94 -14.72
N PRO A 139 2.08 23.30 -14.41
CA PRO A 139 2.69 22.29 -15.29
C PRO A 139 1.73 21.11 -15.52
N LYS A 140 1.71 20.65 -16.78
CA LYS A 140 0.92 19.48 -17.19
C LYS A 140 1.40 18.22 -16.47
N THR A 141 0.45 17.35 -16.16
CA THR A 141 0.69 15.99 -15.67
C THR A 141 0.64 14.99 -16.83
N PRO A 142 1.21 13.78 -16.67
CA PRO A 142 1.02 12.68 -17.62
C PRO A 142 -0.45 12.27 -17.76
N GLU A 143 -1.21 12.35 -16.66
CA GLU A 143 -2.63 12.04 -16.62
C GLU A 143 -3.42 13.10 -17.39
N PRO A 144 -4.32 12.69 -18.31
CA PRO A 144 -5.15 13.62 -19.05
C PRO A 144 -6.20 14.27 -18.14
N SER A 145 -6.74 15.41 -18.58
CA SER A 145 -7.84 16.06 -17.89
C SER A 145 -9.12 15.23 -17.96
N SER A 146 -9.81 15.04 -16.82
CA SER A 146 -11.08 14.28 -16.74
C SER A 146 -12.24 15.00 -17.43
N LYS A 147 -12.16 16.32 -17.56
CA LYS A 147 -13.08 17.17 -18.34
C LYS A 147 -12.28 18.23 -19.09
N SER A 148 -12.73 18.69 -20.25
CA SER A 148 -11.96 19.68 -21.02
C SER A 148 -11.81 20.99 -20.23
N ALA A 149 -10.58 21.42 -19.98
CA ALA A 149 -10.24 22.72 -19.44
C ALA A 149 -8.83 23.13 -19.87
N ASN A 150 -8.62 24.44 -20.01
CA ASN A 150 -7.31 25.01 -20.18
C ASN A 150 -6.72 25.36 -18.80
N PRO A 151 -5.41 25.21 -18.60
CA PRO A 151 -4.74 25.76 -17.43
C PRO A 151 -4.99 27.27 -17.31
N PRO A 152 -5.10 27.80 -16.09
CA PRO A 152 -5.27 29.23 -15.88
C PRO A 152 -4.04 30.02 -16.33
N ARG A 153 -4.17 31.35 -16.37
CA ARG A 153 -3.03 32.23 -16.70
C ARG A 153 -1.89 32.02 -15.71
N SER A 154 -0.69 31.75 -16.25
CA SER A 154 0.55 31.63 -15.48
C SER A 154 1.25 32.98 -15.29
N GLY A 155 2.21 33.02 -14.36
CA GLY A 155 2.98 34.22 -14.00
C GLY A 155 2.37 34.96 -12.82
N ARG A 156 2.50 36.30 -12.81
CA ARG A 156 2.00 37.12 -11.70
C ARG A 156 0.47 37.11 -11.65
N VAL A 157 -0.07 36.69 -10.51
CA VAL A 157 -1.49 36.74 -10.14
C VAL A 157 -1.68 37.82 -9.06
N PRO A 158 -2.61 38.77 -9.24
CA PRO A 158 -2.92 39.77 -8.21
C PRO A 158 -3.52 39.15 -6.95
N THR A 159 -3.13 39.63 -5.78
CA THR A 159 -3.70 39.27 -4.47
C THR A 159 -4.83 40.22 -4.03
N ASP A 160 -5.22 41.17 -4.91
CA ASP A 160 -6.31 42.11 -4.70
C ASP A 160 -7.42 41.85 -5.75
N PRO A 161 -8.71 41.81 -5.36
CA PRO A 161 -9.20 41.91 -3.98
C PRO A 161 -8.71 40.74 -3.12
N ALA A 162 -8.56 41.00 -1.81
CA ALA A 162 -8.08 40.00 -0.86
C ALA A 162 -9.00 38.78 -0.76
N LEU A 163 -10.31 39.02 -0.91
CA LEU A 163 -11.34 38.01 -0.90
C LEU A 163 -12.12 38.05 -2.22
N VAL A 164 -12.40 36.89 -2.78
CA VAL A 164 -13.24 36.73 -3.98
C VAL A 164 -14.45 35.90 -3.60
N SER A 165 -15.65 36.36 -3.93
CA SER A 165 -16.89 35.64 -3.63
C SER A 165 -17.22 34.66 -4.74
N ALA A 166 -17.70 33.48 -4.37
CA ALA A 166 -18.20 32.49 -5.30
C ALA A 166 -19.40 31.74 -4.72
N SER A 167 -20.33 31.37 -5.60
CA SER A 167 -21.50 30.57 -5.27
C SER A 167 -21.36 29.19 -5.91
N MET A 168 -21.51 28.14 -5.10
CA MET A 168 -21.57 26.75 -5.52
C MET A 168 -23.01 26.25 -5.35
N THR A 169 -23.69 25.98 -6.47
CA THR A 169 -25.03 25.39 -6.49
C THR A 169 -24.89 23.87 -6.53
N THR A 170 -25.58 23.19 -5.63
CA THR A 170 -25.62 21.71 -5.59
C THR A 170 -27.06 21.20 -5.58
N SER A 171 -27.25 19.93 -5.92
CA SER A 171 -28.54 19.23 -5.80
C SER A 171 -29.14 19.30 -4.38
N GLU A 172 -28.30 19.48 -3.36
CA GLU A 172 -28.69 19.50 -1.95
C GLU A 172 -28.87 20.91 -1.36
N GLY A 173 -28.48 21.95 -2.11
CA GLY A 173 -28.57 23.34 -1.69
C GLY A 173 -27.40 24.20 -2.16
N ASN A 174 -27.48 25.50 -1.85
CA ASN A 174 -26.41 26.46 -2.17
C ASN A 174 -25.33 26.44 -1.09
N ILE A 175 -24.09 26.65 -1.53
CA ILE A 175 -22.90 26.78 -0.69
C ILE A 175 -22.20 28.09 -1.09
N GLY A 176 -22.21 29.09 -0.21
CA GLY A 176 -21.48 30.33 -0.41
C GLY A 176 -20.01 30.16 -0.02
N LEU A 177 -19.11 30.59 -0.89
CA LEU A 177 -17.67 30.47 -0.73
C LEU A 177 -17.02 31.86 -0.73
N GLN A 178 -16.15 32.10 0.24
CA GLN A 178 -15.29 33.26 0.27
C GLN A 178 -13.83 32.82 0.06
N LEU A 179 -13.34 32.98 -1.16
CA LEU A 179 -11.99 32.57 -1.57
C LEU A 179 -10.93 33.56 -1.07
N ASP A 180 -9.87 33.06 -0.43
CA ASP A 180 -8.81 33.85 0.20
C ASP A 180 -7.63 34.08 -0.76
N ASN A 181 -7.83 35.01 -1.69
CA ASN A 181 -6.84 35.40 -2.70
C ASN A 181 -5.58 36.06 -2.08
N ALA A 182 -5.73 36.66 -0.90
CA ALA A 182 -4.62 37.26 -0.16
C ALA A 182 -3.70 36.23 0.52
N LYS A 183 -4.12 34.97 0.67
CA LYS A 183 -3.28 33.90 1.22
C LYS A 183 -2.88 32.82 0.22
N SER A 184 -3.77 32.51 -0.72
CA SER A 184 -3.59 31.41 -1.68
C SER A 184 -3.95 31.84 -3.11
N PRO A 185 -3.30 32.88 -3.67
CA PRO A 185 -3.65 33.47 -4.97
C PRO A 185 -3.54 32.49 -6.15
N CYS A 186 -2.55 31.59 -6.17
CA CYS A 186 -2.43 30.63 -7.27
C CYS A 186 -3.60 29.62 -7.24
N THR A 187 -4.00 29.21 -6.04
CA THR A 187 -5.13 28.31 -5.82
C THR A 187 -6.45 28.97 -6.19
N VAL A 188 -6.66 30.23 -5.77
CA VAL A 188 -7.87 30.99 -6.13
C VAL A 188 -7.94 31.23 -7.64
N ASN A 189 -6.82 31.58 -8.29
CA ASN A 189 -6.75 31.74 -9.74
C ASN A 189 -7.05 30.44 -10.50
N ASN A 190 -6.58 29.30 -10.00
CA ASN A 190 -6.94 27.98 -10.52
C ASN A 190 -8.44 27.69 -10.39
N PHE A 191 -8.96 27.78 -9.18
CA PHE A 191 -10.36 27.47 -8.88
C PHE A 191 -11.32 28.37 -9.67
N ALA A 192 -11.05 29.68 -9.69
CA ALA A 192 -11.82 30.67 -10.47
C ALA A 192 -11.81 30.36 -11.97
N SER A 193 -10.66 30.00 -12.55
CA SER A 193 -10.56 29.69 -13.96
C SER A 193 -11.28 28.39 -14.33
N LEU A 194 -11.20 27.36 -13.49
CA LEU A 194 -11.93 26.11 -13.71
C LEU A 194 -13.45 26.32 -13.57
N ALA A 195 -13.89 27.09 -12.57
CA ALA A 195 -15.29 27.45 -12.39
C ALA A 195 -15.86 28.24 -13.59
N GLN A 196 -15.12 29.25 -14.08
CA GLN A 196 -15.52 30.02 -15.27
C GLN A 196 -15.60 29.18 -16.56
N GLN A 197 -14.83 28.09 -16.63
CA GLN A 197 -14.87 27.14 -17.74
C GLN A 197 -15.96 26.07 -17.59
N GLY A 198 -16.75 26.11 -16.50
CA GLY A 198 -17.75 25.09 -16.20
C GLY A 198 -17.15 23.71 -15.90
N PHE A 199 -15.88 23.66 -15.46
CA PHE A 199 -15.19 22.39 -15.19
C PHE A 199 -15.86 21.59 -14.06
N PHE A 200 -16.46 22.28 -13.08
CA PHE A 200 -17.16 21.67 -11.96
C PHE A 200 -18.64 21.40 -12.22
N ASP A 201 -19.19 21.88 -13.34
CA ASP A 201 -20.60 21.73 -13.67
C ASP A 201 -20.95 20.26 -13.90
N ASP A 202 -22.07 19.82 -13.33
CA ASP A 202 -22.59 18.44 -13.38
C ASP A 202 -21.56 17.40 -12.90
N THR A 203 -20.84 17.69 -11.81
CA THR A 203 -19.86 16.76 -11.22
C THR A 203 -20.27 16.31 -9.82
N ALA A 204 -20.06 15.04 -9.48
CA ALA A 204 -20.42 14.51 -8.16
C ALA A 204 -19.34 14.80 -7.11
N CYS A 205 -19.77 15.02 -5.87
CA CYS A 205 -18.90 14.91 -4.70
C CYS A 205 -18.78 13.43 -4.33
N HIS A 206 -17.60 12.85 -4.58
CA HIS A 206 -17.39 11.41 -4.56
C HIS A 206 -17.03 10.84 -3.19
N ARG A 207 -16.78 11.70 -2.19
CA ARG A 207 -16.34 11.24 -0.87
C ARG A 207 -16.85 12.13 0.25
N LEU A 208 -17.47 11.52 1.24
CA LEU A 208 -17.86 12.08 2.54
C LEU A 208 -17.15 11.26 3.62
N THR A 209 -16.58 11.95 4.60
CA THR A 209 -16.06 11.32 5.82
C THR A 209 -16.87 11.81 7.02
N THR A 210 -17.37 10.87 7.84
CA THR A 210 -18.15 11.08 9.08
C THR A 210 -17.39 10.61 10.34
N ALA A 211 -16.10 10.34 10.21
CA ALA A 211 -15.23 9.93 11.31
C ALA A 211 -15.07 11.04 12.36
N ALA A 212 -14.87 10.65 13.62
CA ALA A 212 -14.81 11.57 14.78
C ALA A 212 -13.74 12.68 14.73
N HIS A 213 -12.76 12.59 13.82
CA HIS A 213 -11.67 13.56 13.68
C HIS A 213 -11.50 14.09 12.25
N LEU A 214 -12.42 13.73 11.35
CA LEU A 214 -12.38 14.12 9.95
C LEU A 214 -13.82 14.21 9.41
N GLY A 215 -14.36 15.43 9.40
CA GLY A 215 -15.68 15.75 8.86
C GLY A 215 -15.55 16.60 7.61
N VAL A 216 -15.42 15.94 6.45
CA VAL A 216 -15.22 16.61 5.16
C VAL A 216 -16.09 16.01 4.06
N LEU A 217 -16.56 16.89 3.16
CA LEU A 217 -17.13 16.50 1.87
C LEU A 217 -16.13 16.89 0.77
N GLN A 218 -15.70 15.93 -0.05
CA GLN A 218 -14.70 16.10 -1.11
C GLN A 218 -15.36 16.06 -2.48
N CYS A 219 -15.03 17.06 -3.30
CA CYS A 219 -15.59 17.31 -4.63
C CYS A 219 -14.48 17.70 -5.62
N GLY A 220 -14.86 18.05 -6.86
CA GLY A 220 -13.95 18.64 -7.84
C GLY A 220 -13.19 17.63 -8.72
N ASP A 221 -13.60 16.36 -8.70
CA ASP A 221 -13.20 15.36 -9.69
C ASP A 221 -14.36 15.12 -10.68
N PRO A 222 -14.26 15.57 -11.94
CA PRO A 222 -15.32 15.33 -12.93
C PRO A 222 -15.59 13.87 -13.26
N SER A 223 -14.64 12.97 -12.96
CA SER A 223 -14.82 11.52 -13.15
C SER A 223 -15.42 10.82 -11.93
N ALA A 224 -15.51 11.52 -10.78
CA ALA A 224 -15.98 10.99 -9.50
C ALA A 224 -15.23 9.73 -8.99
N THR A 225 -14.03 9.44 -9.50
CA THR A 225 -13.23 8.28 -9.07
C THR A 225 -12.28 8.60 -7.91
N GLY A 226 -12.11 9.89 -7.60
CA GLY A 226 -11.11 10.40 -6.64
C GLY A 226 -9.70 10.49 -7.22
N THR A 227 -9.49 10.07 -8.47
CA THR A 227 -8.18 10.09 -9.14
C THR A 227 -8.11 11.06 -10.31
N GLY A 228 -9.23 11.67 -10.68
CA GLY A 228 -9.30 12.62 -11.78
C GLY A 228 -8.82 14.02 -11.42
N GLY A 229 -8.68 14.85 -12.44
CA GLY A 229 -8.14 16.21 -12.30
C GLY A 229 -8.15 17.00 -13.60
N PRO A 230 -7.52 18.18 -13.63
CA PRO A 230 -7.58 19.10 -14.75
C PRO A 230 -6.44 18.89 -15.78
N GLY A 231 -5.67 17.79 -15.65
CA GLY A 231 -4.52 17.48 -16.51
C GLY A 231 -3.26 18.31 -16.24
N TYR A 232 -3.20 18.96 -15.08
CA TYR A 232 -2.04 19.69 -14.57
C TYR A 232 -2.06 19.69 -13.04
N GLN A 233 -0.93 20.07 -12.46
CA GLN A 233 -0.78 20.21 -11.02
C GLN A 233 -0.07 21.53 -10.65
N PHE A 234 -0.17 21.95 -9.40
CA PHE A 234 0.54 23.14 -8.91
C PHE A 234 0.93 23.05 -7.42
N PRO A 235 1.90 23.89 -6.97
CA PRO A 235 2.39 23.88 -5.59
C PRO A 235 1.32 24.20 -4.53
N ASN A 236 1.59 23.80 -3.28
CA ASN A 236 0.80 24.26 -2.14
C ASN A 236 1.11 25.70 -1.76
N GLU A 237 0.11 26.37 -1.19
CA GLU A 237 0.23 27.70 -0.59
C GLU A 237 -0.02 27.61 0.93
N TYR A 238 -0.77 28.53 1.52
CA TYR A 238 -1.08 28.49 2.95
C TYR A 238 -1.91 27.23 3.29
N PRO A 239 -1.62 26.50 4.39
CA PRO A 239 -0.59 26.75 5.41
C PRO A 239 0.78 26.14 5.10
N THR A 240 0.91 25.32 4.07
CA THR A 240 2.15 24.59 3.74
C THR A 240 3.35 25.51 3.58
N ASN A 241 3.16 26.70 2.99
CA ASN A 241 4.22 27.71 2.80
C ASN A 241 4.68 28.41 4.09
N GLN A 242 4.07 28.10 5.24
CA GLN A 242 4.49 28.56 6.57
C GLN A 242 5.54 27.64 7.20
N TYR A 243 5.87 26.54 6.53
CA TYR A 243 6.84 25.55 6.99
C TYR A 243 7.96 25.41 5.97
N ARG A 244 9.13 24.95 6.44
CA ARG A 244 10.15 24.43 5.53
C ARG A 244 9.71 23.06 5.04
N LEU A 245 10.00 22.71 3.78
CA LEU A 245 9.60 21.39 3.22
C LEU A 245 10.16 20.19 4.00
N SER A 246 11.28 20.37 4.72
CA SER A 246 11.88 19.34 5.58
C SER A 246 11.38 19.38 7.03
N ASP A 247 10.46 20.28 7.36
CA ASP A 247 9.95 20.44 8.72
C ASP A 247 9.10 19.24 9.12
N PRO A 248 9.41 18.53 10.23
CA PRO A 248 8.58 17.42 10.71
C PRO A 248 7.15 17.83 11.06
N ALA A 249 6.90 19.12 11.37
CA ALA A 249 5.56 19.62 11.67
C ALA A 249 4.58 19.46 10.49
N LEU A 250 5.08 19.33 9.25
CA LEU A 250 4.24 19.01 8.08
C LEU A 250 3.58 17.62 8.15
N ARG A 251 3.98 16.76 9.10
CA ARG A 251 3.38 15.44 9.33
C ARG A 251 2.47 15.41 10.56
N SER A 252 2.51 16.44 11.39
CA SER A 252 1.69 16.55 12.58
C SER A 252 0.32 17.12 12.22
N PRO A 253 -0.79 16.47 12.61
CA PRO A 253 -2.11 17.05 12.40
C PRO A 253 -2.25 18.40 13.09
N VAL A 254 -2.88 19.34 12.41
CA VAL A 254 -3.37 20.62 12.95
C VAL A 254 -4.90 20.68 12.79
N ARG A 255 -5.56 21.57 13.52
CA ARG A 255 -7.00 21.78 13.39
C ARG A 255 -7.30 22.63 12.16
N TYR A 256 -8.03 22.05 11.22
CA TYR A 256 -8.74 22.75 10.15
C TYR A 256 -10.16 23.05 10.66
N PRO A 257 -10.51 24.31 10.96
CA PRO A 257 -11.81 24.62 11.55
C PRO A 257 -12.97 24.33 10.61
N ARG A 258 -14.14 24.03 11.18
CA ARG A 258 -15.41 24.02 10.45
C ARG A 258 -15.56 25.29 9.61
N GLY A 259 -16.02 25.11 8.37
CA GLY A 259 -16.15 26.17 7.38
C GLY A 259 -14.89 26.42 6.55
N THR A 260 -13.83 25.63 6.72
CA THR A 260 -12.64 25.74 5.87
C THR A 260 -12.86 25.11 4.50
N LEU A 261 -12.41 25.80 3.45
CA LEU A 261 -12.31 25.27 2.09
C LEU A 261 -10.83 25.01 1.78
N ALA A 262 -10.49 23.77 1.40
CA ALA A 262 -9.10 23.38 1.15
C ALA A 262 -8.94 22.43 -0.04
N MET A 263 -7.77 22.47 -0.68
CA MET A 263 -7.44 21.61 -1.82
C MET A 263 -7.13 20.19 -1.35
N ALA A 264 -7.72 19.20 -2.02
CA ALA A 264 -7.25 17.82 -1.93
C ALA A 264 -5.97 17.66 -2.79
N ASN A 265 -5.08 16.75 -2.37
CA ASN A 265 -3.85 16.45 -3.10
C ASN A 265 -3.35 15.04 -2.78
N ALA A 266 -2.45 14.52 -3.62
CA ALA A 266 -1.76 13.24 -3.45
C ALA A 266 -0.37 13.41 -2.82
N GLY A 267 -0.17 14.49 -2.06
CA GLY A 267 1.11 14.91 -1.50
C GLY A 267 1.45 16.37 -1.82
N VAL A 268 2.45 16.89 -1.13
CA VAL A 268 2.88 18.28 -1.30
C VAL A 268 3.29 18.54 -2.76
N GLY A 269 2.70 19.56 -3.36
CA GLY A 269 2.97 20.01 -4.72
C GLY A 269 2.06 19.43 -5.79
N THR A 270 0.99 18.73 -5.40
CA THR A 270 0.11 18.00 -6.32
C THR A 270 -1.34 18.53 -6.30
N ASN A 271 -1.55 19.81 -5.99
CA ASN A 271 -2.90 20.38 -6.10
C ASN A 271 -3.37 20.33 -7.55
N GLY A 272 -4.63 19.95 -7.76
CA GLY A 272 -5.27 19.88 -9.08
C GLY A 272 -6.60 20.63 -9.08
N SER A 273 -7.70 19.90 -9.24
CA SER A 273 -9.06 20.47 -9.20
C SER A 273 -9.87 20.04 -7.99
N GLN A 274 -9.48 18.96 -7.31
CA GLN A 274 -10.23 18.42 -6.18
C GLN A 274 -10.05 19.29 -4.94
N PHE A 275 -11.15 19.49 -4.23
CA PHE A 275 -11.21 20.27 -2.99
C PHE A 275 -12.14 19.59 -1.99
N PHE A 276 -12.00 19.93 -0.72
CA PHE A 276 -12.89 19.47 0.32
C PHE A 276 -13.43 20.63 1.16
N LEU A 277 -14.67 20.45 1.59
CA LEU A 277 -15.43 21.36 2.45
C LEU A 277 -15.44 20.78 3.85
N VAL A 278 -14.81 21.48 4.80
CA VAL A 278 -14.72 21.05 6.20
C VAL A 278 -16.02 21.42 6.91
N TYR A 279 -16.88 20.44 7.17
CA TYR A 279 -18.13 20.67 7.89
C TYR A 279 -17.97 20.43 9.39
N GLU A 280 -16.95 19.72 9.86
CA GLU A 280 -16.62 19.62 11.29
C GLU A 280 -15.12 19.85 11.49
N ASP A 281 -14.74 20.40 12.65
CA ASP A 281 -13.33 20.62 13.00
C ASP A 281 -12.52 19.34 12.74
N SER A 282 -11.61 19.42 11.77
CA SER A 282 -10.91 18.26 11.24
C SER A 282 -9.42 18.32 11.56
N ARG A 283 -8.83 17.15 11.81
CA ARG A 283 -7.40 17.03 12.15
C ARG A 283 -6.64 16.54 10.93
N LEU A 284 -5.95 17.45 10.25
CA LEU A 284 -5.22 17.16 9.02
C LEU A 284 -3.80 17.73 9.12
N PRO A 285 -2.78 17.08 8.53
CA PRO A 285 -1.47 17.71 8.38
C PRO A 285 -1.59 19.06 7.65
N PRO A 286 -0.74 20.06 7.93
CA PRO A 286 -0.78 21.38 7.30
C PRO A 286 -0.21 21.37 5.88
N THR A 287 -0.58 20.34 5.10
CA THR A 287 -0.17 20.10 3.71
C THR A 287 -1.31 20.26 2.72
N TYR A 288 -2.52 20.61 3.17
CA TYR A 288 -3.68 20.89 2.33
C TYR A 288 -3.89 22.40 2.25
N THR A 289 -3.83 22.94 1.03
CA THR A 289 -3.90 24.40 0.83
C THR A 289 -5.28 24.90 1.23
N VAL A 290 -5.37 25.74 2.24
CA VAL A 290 -6.59 26.49 2.59
C VAL A 290 -6.71 27.67 1.64
N PHE A 291 -7.85 27.78 0.98
CA PHE A 291 -8.06 28.82 -0.04
C PHE A 291 -9.41 29.51 0.07
N GLY A 292 -10.16 29.28 1.16
CA GLY A 292 -11.36 30.05 1.44
C GLY A 292 -12.11 29.57 2.66
N THR A 293 -13.26 30.18 2.89
CA THR A 293 -14.24 29.79 3.91
C THR A 293 -15.62 29.60 3.32
N ILE A 294 -16.47 28.90 4.05
CA ILE A 294 -17.85 28.56 3.69
C ILE A 294 -18.80 29.41 4.55
N ASP A 295 -19.87 29.92 3.93
CA ASP A 295 -20.89 30.69 4.62
C ASP A 295 -21.83 29.82 5.48
N GLN A 296 -22.70 30.46 6.27
CA GLN A 296 -23.63 29.73 7.13
C GLN A 296 -24.67 28.92 6.34
N THR A 297 -25.07 29.40 5.16
CA THR A 297 -25.98 28.66 4.27
C THR A 297 -25.34 27.36 3.82
N GLY A 298 -24.10 27.42 3.34
CA GLY A 298 -23.34 26.26 2.92
C GLY A 298 -23.07 25.29 4.05
N LEU A 299 -22.75 25.79 5.24
CA LEU A 299 -22.58 24.96 6.44
C LEU A 299 -23.86 24.18 6.82
N ALA A 300 -25.03 24.80 6.71
CA ALA A 300 -26.30 24.12 6.92
C ALA A 300 -26.60 23.06 5.85
N THR A 301 -26.27 23.34 4.57
CA THR A 301 -26.34 22.36 3.48
C THR A 301 -25.42 21.17 3.74
N LEU A 302 -24.18 21.42 4.18
CA LEU A 302 -23.22 20.36 4.51
C LEU A 302 -23.66 19.52 5.71
N ASP A 303 -24.28 20.12 6.73
CA ASP A 303 -24.83 19.38 7.87
C ASP A 303 -25.93 18.42 7.45
N LYS A 304 -26.81 18.85 6.53
CA LYS A 304 -27.85 18.00 5.96
C LYS A 304 -27.23 16.79 5.26
N ILE A 305 -26.25 17.03 4.37
CA ILE A 305 -25.54 15.96 3.65
C ILE A 305 -24.87 14.99 4.62
N ALA A 306 -24.12 15.51 5.60
CA ALA A 306 -23.40 14.70 6.57
C ALA A 306 -24.32 13.87 7.47
N ALA A 307 -25.51 14.39 7.82
CA ALA A 307 -26.49 13.68 8.62
C ALA A 307 -27.12 12.47 7.91
N GLU A 308 -27.12 12.44 6.58
CA GLU A 308 -27.55 11.27 5.80
C GLU A 308 -26.50 10.15 5.82
N GLY A 309 -25.21 10.52 5.94
CA GLY A 309 -24.11 9.58 6.12
C GLY A 309 -23.51 9.05 4.82
N VAL A 310 -22.70 8.01 4.94
CA VAL A 310 -21.98 7.35 3.83
C VAL A 310 -22.81 6.16 3.32
N ALA A 311 -22.85 5.97 2.00
CA ALA A 311 -23.74 5.03 1.30
C ALA A 311 -23.60 3.57 1.76
N ASP A 312 -22.40 3.15 2.11
CA ASP A 312 -22.13 1.79 2.62
C ASP A 312 -22.22 1.68 4.15
N GLY A 313 -22.60 2.77 4.83
CA GLY A 313 -22.71 2.86 6.29
C GLY A 313 -21.35 2.94 7.02
N SER A 314 -20.24 3.05 6.29
CA SER A 314 -18.92 3.28 6.88
C SER A 314 -18.74 4.74 7.32
N GLU A 315 -17.57 5.05 7.89
CA GLU A 315 -17.21 6.42 8.25
C GLU A 315 -16.58 7.19 7.07
N ASP A 316 -16.27 6.55 5.95
CA ASP A 316 -15.57 7.19 4.83
C ASP A 316 -15.88 6.52 3.48
N GLY A 317 -16.48 7.26 2.56
CA GLY A 317 -16.85 6.71 1.25
C GLY A 317 -17.78 7.63 0.48
N GLU A 318 -18.50 7.08 -0.49
CA GLU A 318 -19.49 7.82 -1.27
C GLU A 318 -20.65 8.30 -0.35
N PRO A 319 -21.11 9.55 -0.45
CA PRO A 319 -22.24 10.01 0.36
C PRO A 319 -23.54 9.27 0.01
N VAL A 320 -24.47 9.12 0.97
CA VAL A 320 -25.84 8.63 0.70
C VAL A 320 -26.57 9.58 -0.24
N ALA A 321 -26.47 10.88 0.02
CA ALA A 321 -26.98 11.92 -0.85
C ALA A 321 -26.16 11.95 -2.15
N ASP A 322 -26.84 11.92 -3.31
CA ASP A 322 -26.19 12.12 -4.60
C ASP A 322 -25.88 13.61 -4.81
N VAL A 323 -24.81 14.08 -4.16
CA VAL A 323 -24.43 15.49 -4.15
C VAL A 323 -23.77 15.83 -5.48
N VAL A 324 -24.55 16.46 -6.36
CA VAL A 324 -24.10 16.94 -7.66
C VAL A 324 -23.81 18.44 -7.55
N VAL A 325 -22.62 18.84 -7.94
CA VAL A 325 -22.25 20.24 -8.20
C VAL A 325 -22.84 20.64 -9.53
N GLU A 326 -23.96 21.34 -9.50
CA GLU A 326 -24.63 21.83 -10.72
C GLU A 326 -23.81 22.94 -11.37
N SER A 327 -23.30 23.87 -10.56
CA SER A 327 -22.42 24.93 -11.04
C SER A 327 -21.61 25.59 -9.94
N ILE A 328 -20.46 26.16 -10.32
CA ILE A 328 -19.71 27.10 -9.47
C ILE A 328 -19.49 28.38 -10.27
N ARG A 329 -19.87 29.53 -9.70
CA ARG A 329 -19.75 30.85 -10.33
C ARG A 329 -19.10 31.84 -9.38
N LEU A 330 -18.30 32.75 -9.90
CA LEU A 330 -17.84 33.92 -9.15
C LEU A 330 -18.98 34.95 -9.12
N ASP A 331 -19.12 35.68 -8.02
CA ASP A 331 -20.18 36.70 -7.85
C ASP A 331 -19.77 38.10 -8.33
#